data_AF-A0AAE2YIF0-F1
#
_entry.id   AF-A0AAE2YIF0-F1
#
_cell.length_a   1.000
_cell.length_b   1.000
_cell.length_c   1.000
_cell.angle_alpha   90.00
_cell.angle_beta   90.00
_cell.angle_gamma   90.00
#
_symmetry.space_group_name_H-M   'P 1'
#
loop_
_entity.id
_entity.type
_entity.pdbx_description
1 polymer ?
#
loop_
_entity_poly.entity_id
_entity_poly.type
_entity_poly.pdbx_seq_one_letter_code
_entity_poly.pdbx_strand_id
1 'polypeptide(L)'
;MMRDVDRYCASERMKTLLILSSSIILWYHSFSKGGREPGGKDVLLWLLDYIGNEASLISATTGSTILRHATSIFREAEEIVATGGLEDAVRKISEALSRVTTQADYSLRKLEKKDKD
;
A
#
# COMPACT_ATOMS: atom_id res chain seq x y z
N MET A 1 -21.51 -5.32 -12.41
CA MET A 1 -21.29 -6.22 -11.27
C MET A 1 -19.83 -6.65 -11.23
N MET A 2 -19.33 -7.39 -12.22
CA MET A 2 -17.94 -7.92 -12.24
C MET A 2 -16.86 -6.84 -12.01
N ARG A 3 -16.90 -5.71 -12.75
CA ARG A 3 -15.92 -4.61 -12.56
C ARG A 3 -15.92 -3.97 -11.17
N ASP A 4 -17.05 -3.95 -10.47
CA ASP A 4 -17.14 -3.35 -9.13
C ASP A 4 -16.60 -4.35 -8.08
N VAL A 5 -16.84 -5.65 -8.27
CA VAL A 5 -16.23 -6.73 -7.46
C VAL A 5 -14.71 -6.74 -7.64
N ASP A 6 -14.22 -6.71 -8.88
CA ASP A 6 -12.78 -6.71 -9.17
C ASP A 6 -12.08 -5.52 -8.50
N ARG A 7 -12.70 -4.34 -8.56
CA ARG A 7 -12.19 -3.13 -7.91
C ARG A 7 -12.19 -3.22 -6.40
N TYR A 8 -13.24 -3.79 -5.80
CA TYR A 8 -13.31 -4.01 -4.37
C TYR A 8 -12.21 -4.98 -3.91
N CYS A 9 -12.12 -6.16 -4.52
CA CYS A 9 -11.11 -7.18 -4.19
C CYS A 9 -9.69 -6.66 -4.38
N ALA A 10 -9.43 -5.93 -5.47
CA ALA A 10 -8.15 -5.28 -5.72
C ALA A 10 -7.80 -4.23 -4.64
N SER A 11 -8.79 -3.43 -4.22
CA SER A 11 -8.59 -2.42 -3.18
C SER A 11 -8.29 -3.08 -1.84
N GLU A 12 -8.99 -4.14 -1.47
CA GLU A 12 -8.71 -4.92 -0.26
C GLU A 12 -7.30 -5.54 -0.29
N ARG A 13 -6.91 -6.15 -1.41
CA ARG A 13 -5.54 -6.68 -1.57
C ARG A 13 -4.48 -5.58 -1.43
N MET A 14 -4.70 -4.43 -2.05
CA MET A 14 -3.77 -3.30 -1.97
C MET A 14 -3.70 -2.71 -0.55
N LYS A 15 -4.82 -2.65 0.20
CA LYS A 15 -4.81 -2.27 1.63
C LYS A 15 -3.89 -3.19 2.43
N THR A 16 -4.04 -4.50 2.26
CA THR A 16 -3.20 -5.49 2.97
C THR A 16 -1.72 -5.26 2.69
N LEU A 17 -1.33 -5.06 1.43
CA LEU A 17 0.04 -4.77 1.04
C LEU A 17 0.61 -3.51 1.71
N LEU A 18 -0.18 -2.43 1.75
CA LEU A 18 0.22 -1.17 2.38
C LEU A 18 0.36 -1.31 3.91
N ILE A 19 -0.54 -2.06 4.56
CA ILE A 19 -0.48 -2.34 6.02
C ILE A 19 0.75 -3.19 6.36
N LEU A 20 1.07 -4.19 5.53
CA LEU A 20 2.27 -5.00 5.72
C LEU A 20 3.52 -4.13 5.60
N SER A 21 3.58 -3.28 4.57
CA SER A 21 4.71 -2.37 4.36
C SER A 21 4.93 -1.43 5.54
N SER A 22 3.88 -0.79 6.05
CA SER A 22 3.99 0.11 7.20
C SER A 22 4.45 -0.62 8.46
N SER A 23 3.94 -1.83 8.69
CA SER A 23 4.32 -2.67 9.83
C SER A 23 5.80 -3.06 9.79
N ILE A 24 6.29 -3.48 8.62
CA ILE A 24 7.70 -3.86 8.43
C ILE A 24 8.63 -2.66 8.64
N ILE A 25 8.26 -1.47 8.13
CA ILE A 25 9.04 -0.24 8.34
C ILE A 25 9.08 0.14 9.82
N LEU A 26 7.95 0.07 10.53
CA LEU A 26 7.89 0.37 11.97
C LEU A 26 8.72 -0.61 12.81
N TRP A 27 8.70 -1.89 12.43
CA TRP A 27 9.51 -2.91 13.08
C TRP A 27 11.01 -2.67 12.86
N TYR A 28 11.41 -2.39 11.62
CA TYR A 28 12.78 -2.02 11.28
C TYR A 28 13.24 -0.76 12.03
N HIS A 29 12.38 0.27 12.10
CA HIS A 29 12.66 1.50 12.83
C HIS A 29 12.91 1.23 14.32
N SER A 30 12.06 0.41 14.94
CA SER A 30 12.20 0.00 16.35
C SER A 30 13.49 -0.78 16.59
N PHE A 31 13.84 -1.68 15.67
CA PHE A 31 15.09 -2.43 15.71
C PHE A 31 16.31 -1.52 15.60
N SER A 32 16.31 -0.57 14.66
CA SER A 32 17.42 0.38 14.45
C SER A 32 17.66 1.29 15.66
N LYS A 33 16.61 1.63 16.42
CA LYS A 33 16.72 2.41 17.66
C LYS A 33 17.34 1.61 18.81
N GLY A 34 17.33 0.28 18.75
CA GLY A 34 17.85 -0.62 19.77
C GLY A 34 19.38 -0.80 19.77
N GLY A 35 20.14 -0.07 18.96
CA GLY A 35 21.60 -0.07 18.98
C GLY A 35 22.28 -1.30 18.38
N ARG A 36 21.54 -2.18 17.70
CA ARG A 36 22.11 -3.26 16.87
C ARG A 36 22.33 -2.73 15.46
N GLU A 37 23.48 -3.01 14.84
CA GLU A 37 23.73 -2.64 13.45
C GLU A 37 22.59 -3.13 12.55
N PRO A 38 22.02 -2.27 11.69
CA PRO A 38 20.89 -2.66 10.86
C PRO A 38 21.42 -3.44 9.65
N GLY A 39 21.75 -4.72 9.85
CA GLY A 39 22.06 -5.67 8.76
C GLY A 39 20.86 -6.02 7.87
N GLY A 40 19.84 -5.16 7.78
CA GLY A 40 18.54 -5.48 7.16
C GLY A 40 17.94 -4.37 6.30
N LYS A 41 18.67 -3.27 6.03
CA LYS A 41 18.15 -2.19 5.17
C LYS A 41 17.88 -2.68 3.74
N ASP A 42 18.81 -3.46 3.18
CA ASP A 42 18.65 -3.99 1.83
C ASP A 42 17.48 -4.97 1.75
N VAL A 43 17.29 -5.81 2.78
CA VAL A 43 16.14 -6.71 2.89
C VAL A 43 14.83 -5.93 2.98
N LEU A 44 14.80 -4.84 3.76
CA LEU A 44 13.64 -3.94 3.82
C LEU A 44 13.33 -3.37 2.43
N LEU A 45 14.33 -2.84 1.73
CA LEU A 45 14.14 -2.27 0.40
C LEU A 45 13.68 -3.31 -0.62
N TRP A 46 14.21 -4.54 -0.58
CA TRP A 46 13.74 -5.64 -1.45
C TRP A 46 12.29 -6.02 -1.16
N LEU A 47 11.90 -6.10 0.12
CA LEU A 47 10.52 -6.37 0.49
C LEU A 47 9.57 -5.28 0.01
N LEU A 48 9.96 -4.02 0.17
CA LEU A 48 9.16 -2.89 -0.28
C LEU A 48 9.03 -2.87 -1.81
N ASP A 49 10.12 -3.06 -2.55
CA ASP A 49 10.07 -3.12 -4.02
C ASP A 49 9.17 -4.27 -4.52
N TYR A 50 9.25 -5.45 -3.90
CA TYR A 50 8.34 -6.56 -4.21
C TYR A 50 6.87 -6.16 -4.02
N ILE A 51 6.56 -5.50 -2.90
CA ILE A 51 5.20 -5.01 -2.63
C ILE A 51 4.79 -3.92 -3.64
N GLY A 52 5.71 -3.04 -4.03
CA GLY A 52 5.48 -2.00 -5.03
C GLY A 52 5.18 -2.56 -6.41
N ASN A 53 5.85 -3.66 -6.78
CA ASN A 53 5.60 -4.39 -8.01
C ASN A 53 4.20 -5.04 -8.00
N GLU A 54 3.82 -5.67 -6.89
CA GLU A 54 2.46 -6.22 -6.71
C GLU A 54 1.38 -5.13 -6.77
N ALA A 55 1.59 -3.98 -6.11
CA ALA A 55 0.69 -2.84 -6.18
C ALA A 55 0.56 -2.29 -7.62
N SER A 56 1.66 -2.28 -8.38
CA SER A 56 1.68 -1.89 -9.79
C SER A 56 0.85 -2.83 -10.65
N LEU A 57 0.94 -4.16 -10.44
CA LEU A 57 0.12 -5.15 -11.14
C LEU A 57 -1.37 -4.99 -10.83
N ILE A 58 -1.72 -4.79 -9.56
CA ILE A 58 -3.11 -4.55 -9.12
C ILE A 58 -3.70 -3.29 -9.77
N SER A 59 -2.93 -2.20 -9.77
CA SER A 59 -3.41 -0.92 -10.32
C SER A 59 -3.52 -0.95 -11.86
N ALA A 60 -2.62 -1.68 -12.54
CA ALA A 60 -2.68 -1.89 -13.99
C ALA A 60 -3.90 -2.71 -14.41
N THR A 61 -4.17 -3.82 -13.73
CA THR A 61 -5.25 -4.77 -14.09
C THR A 61 -6.65 -4.21 -13.83
N THR A 62 -6.81 -3.33 -12.84
CA THR A 62 -8.12 -2.76 -12.47
C THR A 62 -8.51 -1.50 -13.25
N GLY A 63 -7.55 -0.87 -13.91
CA GLY A 63 -7.72 0.42 -14.59
C GLY A 63 -8.08 1.59 -13.65
N SER A 64 -8.04 1.38 -12.33
CA SER A 64 -8.43 2.39 -11.34
C SER A 64 -7.38 3.51 -11.25
N THR A 65 -7.80 4.75 -11.50
CA THR A 65 -6.94 5.92 -11.34
C THR A 65 -6.55 6.15 -9.88
N ILE A 66 -7.45 5.83 -8.94
CA ILE A 66 -7.19 5.95 -7.50
C ILE A 66 -6.12 4.95 -7.06
N LEU A 67 -6.19 3.69 -7.53
CA LEU A 67 -5.17 2.68 -7.18
C LEU A 67 -3.83 2.99 -7.85
N ARG A 68 -3.82 3.54 -9.07
CA ARG A 68 -2.58 4.04 -9.71
C ARG A 68 -1.94 5.17 -8.91
N HIS A 69 -2.74 6.13 -8.45
CA HIS A 69 -2.24 7.22 -7.63
C HIS A 69 -1.72 6.72 -6.27
N ALA A 70 -2.44 5.82 -5.61
CA ALA A 70 -1.97 5.20 -4.37
C ALA A 70 -0.65 4.42 -4.56
N THR A 71 -0.45 3.80 -5.72
CA THR A 71 0.80 3.11 -6.07
C THR A 71 1.94 4.11 -6.23
N SER A 72 1.69 5.26 -6.87
CA SER A 72 2.69 6.34 -6.98
C SER A 72 3.13 6.85 -5.61
N ILE A 73 2.18 7.12 -4.71
CA ILE A 73 2.47 7.55 -3.33
C ILE A 73 3.25 6.47 -2.57
N PHE A 74 2.95 5.20 -2.82
CA PHE A 74 3.72 4.10 -2.24
C PHE A 74 5.17 4.10 -2.72
N ARG A 75 5.44 4.30 -4.01
CA ARG A 75 6.80 4.42 -4.55
C ARG A 75 7.56 5.61 -3.96
N GLU A 76 6.90 6.75 -3.75
CA GLU A 76 7.50 7.88 -2.99
C GLU A 76 7.93 7.43 -1.58
N ALA A 77 7.14 6.61 -0.90
CA ALA A 77 7.50 6.08 0.41
C ALA A 77 8.73 5.16 0.35
N GLU A 78 8.88 4.33 -0.68
CA GLU A 78 10.07 3.49 -0.89
C GLU A 78 11.33 4.35 -1.02
N GLU A 79 11.28 5.42 -1.81
CA GLU A 79 12.39 6.37 -1.98
C GLU A 79 12.76 7.05 -0.65
N ILE A 80 11.74 7.42 0.14
CA ILE A 80 11.95 7.98 1.48
C ILE A 80 12.63 6.95 2.42
N VAL A 81 12.26 5.67 2.36
CA VAL A 81 12.95 4.62 3.13
C VAL A 81 14.41 4.49 2.70
N ALA A 82 14.69 4.57 1.40
CA ALA A 82 16.05 4.49 0.87
C ALA A 82 16.95 5.62 1.41
N THR A 83 16.39 6.82 1.62
CA THR A 83 17.10 7.97 2.21
C THR A 83 17.10 8.00 3.74
N GLY A 84 16.40 7.06 4.41
CA GLY A 84 16.38 6.91 5.87
C GLY A 84 15.21 7.61 6.58
N GLY A 85 14.27 8.21 5.84
CA GLY A 85 13.10 8.90 6.39
C GLY A 85 11.98 7.96 6.85
N LEU A 86 12.25 7.00 7.74
CA LEU A 86 11.29 5.92 8.06
C LEU A 86 9.92 6.43 8.55
N GLU A 87 9.89 7.47 9.40
CA GLU A 87 8.62 8.04 9.88
C GLU A 87 7.82 8.72 8.77
N ASP A 88 8.49 9.44 7.88
CA ASP A 88 7.86 10.11 6.75
C ASP A 88 7.35 9.09 5.71
N ALA A 89 8.08 7.99 5.51
CA ALA A 89 7.62 6.87 4.69
C ALA A 89 6.33 6.25 5.25
N VAL A 90 6.24 6.05 6.56
CA VAL A 90 5.00 5.55 7.21
C VAL A 90 3.84 6.52 7.02
N ARG A 91 4.08 7.84 7.11
CA ARG A 91 3.04 8.85 6.82
C ARG A 91 2.58 8.77 5.37
N LYS A 92 3.49 8.61 4.42
CA LYS A 92 3.17 8.45 2.99
C LYS A 92 2.39 7.17 2.70
N ILE A 93 2.76 6.06 3.30
CA ILE A 93 1.99 4.81 3.21
C ILE A 93 0.59 4.98 3.79
N SER A 94 0.45 5.73 4.89
CA SER A 94 -0.86 6.05 5.49
C SER A 94 -1.73 6.90 4.55
N GLU A 95 -1.13 7.85 3.83
CA GLU A 95 -1.81 8.62 2.77
C GLU A 95 -2.34 7.69 1.67
N ALA A 96 -1.48 6.80 1.14
CA ALA A 96 -1.88 5.81 0.15
C ALA A 96 -3.01 4.91 0.66
N LEU A 97 -2.90 4.41 1.90
CA LEU A 97 -3.88 3.52 2.53
C LEU A 97 -5.26 4.18 2.66
N SER A 98 -5.32 5.46 3.02
CA SER A 98 -6.57 6.21 3.10
C SER A 98 -7.30 6.28 1.75
N ARG A 99 -6.54 6.52 0.67
CA ARG A 99 -7.10 6.54 -0.70
C ARG A 99 -7.63 5.17 -1.13
N VAL A 100 -6.88 4.10 -0.87
CA VAL A 100 -7.29 2.74 -1.21
C VAL A 100 -8.53 2.32 -0.39
N THR A 101 -8.58 2.69 0.89
CA THR A 101 -9.74 2.43 1.76
C THR A 101 -10.99 3.14 1.24
N THR A 102 -10.85 4.40 0.83
CA THR A 102 -11.96 5.16 0.22
C THR A 102 -12.47 4.49 -1.07
N GLN A 103 -11.55 3.96 -1.90
CA GLN A 103 -11.92 3.22 -3.11
C GLN A 103 -12.62 1.90 -2.82
N ALA A 104 -12.19 1.17 -1.79
CA ALA A 104 -12.83 -0.06 -1.35
C ALA A 104 -14.27 0.21 -0.89
N ASP A 105 -14.47 1.19 0.00
CA ASP A 105 -15.79 1.59 0.50
C ASP A 105 -16.72 2.02 -0.62
N TYR A 106 -16.22 2.82 -1.57
CA TYR A 106 -17.00 3.26 -2.72
C TYR A 106 -17.45 2.09 -3.61
N SER A 107 -16.56 1.11 -3.82
CA SER A 107 -16.85 -0.07 -4.64
C SER A 107 -17.85 -0.98 -3.93
N LEU A 108 -17.71 -1.16 -2.61
CA LEU A 108 -18.63 -1.95 -1.78
C LEU A 108 -20.04 -1.37 -1.79
N ARG A 109 -20.20 -0.06 -1.56
CA ARG A 109 -21.52 0.61 -1.59
C ARG A 109 -22.23 0.47 -2.93
N LYS A 110 -21.48 0.39 -4.04
CA LYS A 110 -22.06 0.15 -5.37
C LYS A 110 -22.54 -1.28 -5.55
N LEU A 111 -21.87 -2.25 -4.94
CA LEU A 111 -22.31 -3.63 -4.92
C LEU A 111 -23.58 -3.77 -4.09
N GLU A 112 -23.59 -3.22 -2.87
CA GLU A 112 -24.74 -3.26 -1.96
C GLU A 112 -26.00 -2.60 -2.54
N LYS A 113 -25.86 -1.49 -3.27
CA LYS A 113 -27.02 -0.85 -3.92
C LYS A 113 -27.64 -1.70 -5.02
N LYS A 114 -26.80 -2.42 -5.79
CA LYS A 114 -27.25 -3.28 -6.88
C LYS A 114 -27.85 -4.60 -6.42
N ASP A 115 -27.64 -4.98 -5.17
CA ASP A 115 -28.24 -6.18 -4.56
C ASP A 115 -29.66 -5.90 -4.02
N LYS A 116 -30.04 -4.62 -3.91
CA LYS A 116 -31.35 -4.16 -3.41
C LYS A 116 -32.34 -3.79 -4.52
N ASP A 117 -31.89 -3.72 -5.77
CA ASP A 117 -32.66 -3.41 -6.97
C ASP A 117 -32.90 -4.69 -7.78
#